data_AF-A0A4Q2JW59-F1
#
_entry.id   AF-A0A4Q2JW59-F1
#
_cell.length_a   1.000
_cell.length_b   1.000
_cell.length_c   1.000
_cell.angle_alpha   90.00
_cell.angle_beta   90.00
_cell.angle_gamma   90.00
#
_symmetry.space_group_name_H-M   'P 1'
#
loop_
_entity.id
_entity.type
_entity.pdbx_description
1 polymer ?
#
loop_
_entity_poly.entity_id
_entity_poly.type
_entity_poly.pdbx_seq_one_letter_code
_entity_poly.pdbx_strand_id
1 'polypeptide(L)'
;MSAKNNEQVTDRIFTIPNVISFIRLCMVPVYLVLLLNGYDLLATFMFALAACTDWIDGQVARRTHCVSKLGQLLDPAVDRILMICGVVGLLLVGRLPAWIVVVVLGRDLLMLIGGAYLLKRYKQRVAVIYPGKVATTFLFVGFAGLLLNMPLIGGLGWVYVAWLPGFNGVACSWGIWFVYAGLLLGLCTTTYYVLAGYRKMQKAKRLEAKGRL
;
A
#
# COMPACT_ATOMS: atom_id res chain seq x y z
N MET A 1 16.43 -26.38 25.08
CA MET A 1 16.59 -25.02 25.61
C MET A 1 16.75 -24.09 24.41
N SER A 2 15.66 -23.43 23.97
CA SER A 2 15.59 -22.71 22.68
C SER A 2 16.15 -21.29 22.84
N ALA A 3 17.12 -20.94 21.99
CA ALA A 3 17.73 -19.62 21.95
C ALA A 3 16.66 -18.55 21.62
N LYS A 4 16.33 -17.73 22.61
CA LYS A 4 15.66 -16.45 22.40
C LYS A 4 16.59 -15.57 21.57
N ASN A 5 16.31 -15.42 20.28
CA ASN A 5 16.90 -14.35 19.47
C ASN A 5 16.47 -13.01 20.10
N ASN A 6 17.35 -12.44 20.91
CA ASN A 6 17.23 -11.07 21.40
C ASN A 6 17.44 -10.13 20.21
N GLU A 7 16.36 -9.77 19.53
CA GLU A 7 16.33 -8.61 18.65
C GLU A 7 16.69 -7.38 19.51
N GLN A 8 17.90 -6.84 19.34
CA GLN A 8 18.35 -5.64 20.04
C GLN A 8 17.66 -4.41 19.46
N VAL A 9 16.45 -4.13 19.97
CA VAL A 9 15.71 -2.92 19.64
C VAL A 9 16.45 -1.72 20.23
N THR A 10 17.19 -1.01 19.39
CA THR A 10 18.00 0.14 19.80
C THR A 10 17.17 1.43 19.70
N ASP A 11 17.21 2.29 20.72
CA ASP A 11 16.54 3.61 20.73
C ASP A 11 17.30 4.69 19.92
N ARG A 12 18.26 4.28 19.06
CA ARG A 12 19.01 5.20 18.20
C ARG A 12 18.11 5.69 17.07
N ILE A 13 17.93 7.00 17.03
CA ILE A 13 17.17 7.72 16.01
C ILE A 13 17.89 7.65 14.64
N PHE A 14 19.22 7.63 14.61
CA PHE A 14 20.00 7.48 13.38
C PHE A 14 20.37 6.03 13.12
N THR A 15 19.48 5.30 12.47
CA THR A 15 19.79 4.03 11.81
C THR A 15 19.70 4.22 10.30
N ILE A 16 20.46 3.43 9.53
CA ILE A 16 20.46 3.48 8.05
C ILE A 16 19.01 3.40 7.51
N PRO A 17 18.13 2.48 7.97
CA PRO A 17 16.74 2.45 7.52
C PRO A 17 15.97 3.74 7.79
N ASN A 18 16.18 4.39 8.94
CA ASN A 18 15.44 5.61 9.29
C ASN A 18 15.82 6.81 8.41
N VAL A 19 17.10 6.92 8.05
CA VAL A 19 17.56 7.96 7.11
C VAL A 19 16.91 7.76 5.75
N ILE A 20 16.80 6.51 5.30
CA ILE A 20 16.23 6.21 3.99
C ILE A 20 14.71 6.44 3.99
N SER A 21 14.00 6.06 5.05
CA SER A 21 12.58 6.41 5.23
C SER A 21 12.35 7.92 5.27
N PHE A 22 13.27 8.69 5.87
CA PHE A 22 13.22 10.15 5.86
C PHE A 22 13.45 10.75 4.46
N ILE A 23 14.45 10.26 3.72
CA ILE A 23 14.68 10.66 2.33
C ILE A 23 13.43 10.37 1.48
N ARG A 24 12.81 9.20 1.66
CA ARG A 24 11.58 8.82 0.98
C ARG A 24 10.43 9.78 1.29
N LEU A 25 10.27 10.16 2.56
CA LEU A 25 9.29 11.16 2.96
C LEU A 25 9.53 12.50 2.25
N CYS A 26 10.79 12.94 2.13
CA CYS A 26 11.15 14.14 1.38
C CYS A 26 10.92 13.99 -0.14
N MET A 27 11.08 12.79 -0.71
CA MET A 27 10.80 12.52 -2.12
C MET A 27 9.32 12.67 -2.48
N VAL A 28 8.40 12.45 -1.52
CA VAL A 28 6.95 12.54 -1.77
C VAL A 28 6.50 13.90 -2.30
N PRO A 29 6.76 15.03 -1.60
CA PRO A 29 6.38 16.35 -2.12
C PRO A 29 7.12 16.68 -3.41
N VAL A 30 8.38 16.26 -3.58
CA VAL A 30 9.15 16.52 -4.81
C VAL A 30 8.50 15.88 -6.02
N TYR A 31 8.11 14.60 -5.96
CA TYR A 31 7.45 13.98 -7.11
C TYR A 31 6.07 14.56 -7.38
N LEU A 32 5.31 14.97 -6.35
CA LEU A 32 4.02 15.62 -6.54
C LEU A 32 4.16 16.94 -7.29
N VAL A 33 5.14 17.76 -6.92
CA VAL A 33 5.42 19.02 -7.62
C VAL A 33 5.83 18.72 -9.07
N LEU A 34 6.71 17.74 -9.31
CA LEU A 34 7.10 17.35 -10.67
C LEU A 34 5.90 16.90 -11.51
N LEU A 35 5.01 16.09 -10.93
CA LEU A 35 3.79 15.61 -11.56
C LEU A 35 2.85 16.76 -11.94
N LEU A 36 2.61 17.69 -11.02
CA LEU A 36 1.73 18.84 -11.25
C LEU A 36 2.30 19.84 -12.26
N ASN A 37 3.63 19.89 -12.42
CA ASN A 37 4.31 20.70 -13.44
C ASN A 37 4.44 19.96 -14.80
N GLY A 38 3.89 18.74 -14.93
CA GLY A 38 3.89 17.97 -16.19
C GLY A 38 5.17 17.18 -16.47
N TYR A 39 6.10 17.08 -15.52
CA TYR A 39 7.32 16.27 -15.66
C TYR A 39 7.05 14.78 -15.35
N ASP A 40 6.17 14.16 -16.13
CA ASP A 40 5.68 12.79 -15.93
C ASP A 40 6.78 11.73 -15.77
N LEU A 41 7.81 11.79 -16.63
CA LEU A 41 8.92 10.85 -16.60
C LEU A 41 9.72 10.95 -15.29
N LEU A 42 10.03 12.17 -14.86
CA LEU A 42 10.77 12.42 -13.62
C LEU A 42 9.92 12.09 -12.39
N ALA A 43 8.63 12.44 -12.41
CA ALA A 43 7.70 12.09 -11.35
C ALA A 43 7.57 10.57 -11.18
N THR A 44 7.45 9.85 -12.29
CA THR A 44 7.42 8.38 -12.31
C THR A 44 8.72 7.80 -11.79
N PHE A 45 9.86 8.31 -12.24
CA PHE A 45 11.17 7.85 -11.79
C PHE A 45 11.33 8.05 -10.28
N MET A 46 10.99 9.22 -9.75
CA MET A 46 11.03 9.50 -8.31
C MET A 46 10.07 8.60 -7.52
N PHE A 47 8.84 8.39 -8.01
CA PHE A 47 7.87 7.50 -7.37
C PHE A 47 8.36 6.04 -7.35
N ALA A 48 8.86 5.54 -8.49
CA ALA A 48 9.40 4.19 -8.60
C ALA A 48 10.64 4.01 -7.73
N LEU A 49 11.52 5.01 -7.67
CA LEU A 49 12.69 4.99 -6.80
C LEU A 49 12.27 4.92 -5.34
N ALA A 50 11.34 5.78 -4.89
CA ALA A 50 10.80 5.77 -3.53
C ALA A 50 10.18 4.40 -3.17
N ALA A 51 9.43 3.79 -4.07
CA ALA A 51 8.80 2.48 -3.86
C ALA A 51 9.83 1.32 -3.84
N CYS A 52 10.85 1.36 -4.70
CA CYS A 52 11.91 0.35 -4.71
C CYS A 52 12.79 0.43 -3.46
N THR A 53 13.09 1.65 -3.01
CA THR A 53 13.89 1.89 -1.81
C THR A 53 13.23 1.28 -0.57
N ASP A 54 11.90 1.36 -0.43
CA ASP A 54 11.18 0.66 0.64
C ASP A 54 11.45 -0.84 0.69
N TRP A 55 11.33 -1.46 -0.48
CA TRP A 55 11.47 -2.90 -0.54
C TRP A 55 12.88 -3.35 -0.15
N ILE A 56 13.89 -2.57 -0.56
CA ILE A 56 15.30 -2.81 -0.22
C ILE A 56 15.53 -2.61 1.29
N ASP A 57 15.06 -1.51 1.88
CA ASP A 57 15.26 -1.22 3.31
C ASP A 57 14.60 -2.28 4.20
N GLY A 58 13.38 -2.68 3.86
CA GLY A 58 12.67 -3.72 4.57
C GLY A 58 13.39 -5.07 4.51
N GLN A 59 14.19 -5.32 3.46
CA GLN A 59 14.99 -6.55 3.33
C GLN A 59 16.33 -6.43 4.06
N VAL A 60 16.97 -5.26 4.03
CA VAL A 60 18.22 -4.97 4.74
C VAL A 60 17.99 -4.98 6.26
N ALA A 61 16.93 -4.35 6.76
CA ALA A 61 16.58 -4.32 8.18
C ALA A 61 16.32 -5.73 8.74
N ARG A 62 15.67 -6.60 7.94
CA ARG A 62 15.45 -8.02 8.31
C ARG A 62 16.74 -8.83 8.38
N ARG A 63 17.75 -8.50 7.59
CA ARG A 63 19.04 -9.21 7.57
C ARG A 63 20.04 -8.67 8.60
N THR A 64 19.91 -7.41 9.00
CA THR A 64 20.86 -6.75 9.90
C THR A 64 20.45 -6.77 11.36
N HIS A 65 19.23 -7.25 11.70
CA HIS A 65 18.66 -7.24 13.06
C HIS A 65 18.66 -5.87 13.77
N CYS A 66 18.97 -4.79 13.05
CA CYS A 66 19.00 -3.42 13.54
C CYS A 66 17.64 -2.77 13.31
N VAL A 67 16.67 -3.10 14.16
CA VAL A 67 15.32 -2.54 14.08
C VAL A 67 15.13 -1.49 15.19
N SER A 68 14.88 -0.23 14.83
CA SER A 68 14.58 0.83 15.80
C SER A 68 13.06 0.94 16.03
N LYS A 69 12.63 1.31 17.25
CA LYS A 69 11.19 1.50 17.56
C LYS A 69 10.57 2.59 16.69
N LEU A 70 11.34 3.64 16.39
CA LEU A 70 10.90 4.74 15.52
C LEU A 70 10.74 4.26 14.07
N GLY A 71 11.69 3.49 13.53
CA GLY A 71 11.58 2.91 12.18
C GLY A 71 10.35 2.01 12.04
N GLN A 72 10.06 1.17 13.04
CA GLN A 72 8.87 0.30 13.02
C GLN A 72 7.54 1.05 12.87
N LEU A 73 7.47 2.30 13.34
CA LEU A 73 6.30 3.15 13.22
C LEU A 73 6.35 4.05 11.99
N LEU A 74 7.54 4.54 11.64
CA LEU A 74 7.75 5.47 10.54
C LEU A 74 7.62 4.78 9.18
N ASP A 75 8.16 3.56 9.02
CA ASP A 75 8.16 2.88 7.72
C ASP A 75 6.72 2.65 7.20
N PRO A 76 5.78 2.08 7.97
CA PRO A 76 4.39 1.91 7.50
C PRO A 76 3.64 3.24 7.30
N ALA A 77 4.08 4.32 7.97
CA ALA A 77 3.49 5.64 7.81
C ALA A 77 3.94 6.29 6.50
N VAL A 78 5.24 6.26 6.20
CA VAL A 78 5.81 6.81 4.96
C VAL A 78 5.29 6.03 3.75
N ASP A 79 5.18 4.71 3.83
CA ASP A 79 4.61 3.89 2.73
C ASP A 79 3.17 4.29 2.41
N ARG A 80 2.37 4.55 3.43
CA ARG A 80 1.00 5.04 3.26
C ARG A 80 0.95 6.43 2.69
N ILE A 81 1.82 7.33 3.14
CA ILE A 81 1.91 8.68 2.58
C ILE A 81 2.26 8.59 1.09
N LEU A 82 3.24 7.77 0.72
CA LEU A 82 3.61 7.54 -0.68
C LEU A 82 2.42 7.02 -1.49
N MET A 83 1.69 6.02 -0.96
CA MET A 83 0.51 5.44 -1.60
C MET A 83 -0.62 6.47 -1.77
N ILE A 84 -0.98 7.20 -0.69
CA ILE A 84 -2.04 8.21 -0.68
C ILE A 84 -1.70 9.32 -1.67
N CYS A 85 -0.50 9.87 -1.58
CA CYS A 85 -0.05 10.93 -2.48
C CYS A 85 0.00 10.45 -3.93
N GLY A 86 0.34 9.18 -4.21
CA GLY A 86 0.37 8.67 -5.58
C GLY A 86 -1.03 8.61 -6.18
N VAL A 87 -1.98 8.10 -5.41
CA VAL A 87 -3.40 7.99 -5.81
C VAL A 87 -4.06 9.37 -5.94
N VAL A 88 -3.82 10.26 -4.98
CA VAL A 88 -4.36 11.63 -5.00
C VAL A 88 -3.72 12.45 -6.10
N GLY A 89 -2.41 12.33 -6.33
CA GLY A 89 -1.70 12.99 -7.41
C GLY A 89 -2.27 12.60 -8.79
N LEU A 90 -2.53 11.31 -9.00
CA LEU A 90 -3.18 10.82 -10.22
C LEU A 90 -4.62 11.33 -10.40
N LEU A 91 -5.36 11.51 -9.30
CA LEU A 91 -6.68 12.13 -9.32
C LEU A 91 -6.61 13.60 -9.72
N LEU A 92 -5.64 14.36 -9.17
CA LEU A 92 -5.45 15.79 -9.47
C LEU A 92 -5.09 16.03 -10.94
N VAL A 93 -4.30 15.15 -11.54
CA VAL A 93 -3.97 15.20 -12.98
C VAL A 93 -5.10 14.62 -13.85
N GLY A 94 -6.17 14.11 -13.25
CA GLY A 94 -7.34 13.57 -13.97
C GLY A 94 -7.09 12.23 -14.67
N ARG A 95 -6.02 11.52 -14.33
CA ARG A 95 -5.66 10.22 -14.95
C ARG A 95 -6.33 9.03 -14.28
N LEU A 96 -6.93 9.25 -13.12
CA LEU A 96 -7.53 8.20 -12.31
C LEU A 96 -8.87 8.68 -11.74
N PRO A 97 -9.96 7.93 -11.93
CA PRO A 97 -11.29 8.32 -11.48
C PRO A 97 -11.42 8.25 -9.95
N ALA A 98 -12.19 9.17 -9.37
CA ALA A 98 -12.33 9.30 -7.92
C ALA A 98 -12.79 8.01 -7.20
N TRP A 99 -13.60 7.17 -7.83
CA TRP A 99 -14.06 5.92 -7.22
C TRP A 99 -12.90 4.95 -6.96
N ILE A 100 -11.87 4.90 -7.82
CA ILE A 100 -10.68 4.06 -7.58
C ILE A 100 -9.96 4.55 -6.33
N VAL A 101 -9.80 5.87 -6.19
CA VAL A 101 -9.20 6.49 -5.01
C VAL A 101 -9.94 6.07 -3.74
N VAL A 102 -11.26 6.22 -3.74
CA VAL A 102 -12.12 5.89 -2.60
C VAL A 102 -12.00 4.40 -2.26
N VAL A 103 -11.99 3.51 -3.25
CA VAL A 103 -11.86 2.06 -3.01
C VAL A 103 -10.48 1.71 -2.44
N VAL A 104 -9.41 2.26 -3.02
CA VAL A 104 -8.03 1.98 -2.57
C VAL A 104 -7.82 2.47 -1.14
N LEU A 105 -8.18 3.72 -0.85
CA LEU A 105 -8.03 4.33 0.47
C LEU A 105 -8.98 3.70 1.50
N GLY A 106 -10.24 3.48 1.11
CA GLY A 106 -11.22 2.82 1.96
C GLY A 106 -10.80 1.42 2.36
N ARG A 107 -10.26 0.64 1.42
CA ARG A 107 -9.70 -0.69 1.69
C ARG A 107 -8.53 -0.63 2.68
N ASP A 108 -7.58 0.28 2.48
CA ASP A 108 -6.43 0.41 3.38
C ASP A 108 -6.85 0.79 4.80
N LEU A 109 -7.80 1.73 4.90
CA LEU A 109 -8.36 2.16 6.18
C LEU A 109 -9.12 1.03 6.88
N LEU A 110 -9.91 0.24 6.14
CA LEU A 110 -10.61 -0.93 6.67
C LEU A 110 -9.64 -1.98 7.22
N MET A 111 -8.53 -2.26 6.52
CA MET A 111 -7.50 -3.18 7.02
C MET A 111 -6.81 -2.64 8.28
N LEU A 112 -6.53 -1.33 8.33
CA LEU A 112 -5.92 -0.66 9.47
C LEU A 112 -6.82 -0.75 10.71
N ILE A 113 -8.05 -0.26 10.59
CA ILE A 113 -9.02 -0.20 11.70
C ILE A 113 -9.40 -1.61 12.13
N GLY A 114 -9.70 -2.50 11.16
CA GLY A 114 -10.06 -3.89 11.45
C GLY A 114 -8.93 -4.65 12.15
N GLY A 115 -7.69 -4.48 11.69
CA GLY A 115 -6.51 -5.07 12.33
C GLY A 115 -6.24 -4.52 13.73
N ALA A 116 -6.30 -3.20 13.90
CA ALA A 116 -6.10 -2.53 15.19
C ALA A 116 -7.20 -2.92 16.20
N TYR A 117 -8.46 -3.00 15.77
CA TYR A 117 -9.58 -3.45 16.60
C TYR A 117 -9.40 -4.89 17.08
N LEU A 118 -9.04 -5.81 16.18
CA LEU A 118 -8.82 -7.22 16.53
C LEU A 118 -7.65 -7.39 17.51
N LEU A 119 -6.58 -6.62 17.30
CA LEU A 119 -5.42 -6.64 18.18
C LEU A 119 -5.75 -6.06 19.56
N LYS A 120 -6.45 -4.92 19.63
CA LYS A 120 -6.80 -4.26 20.89
C LYS A 120 -7.80 -5.08 21.72
N ARG A 121 -8.83 -5.65 21.09
CA ARG A 121 -9.92 -6.33 21.80
C ARG A 121 -9.65 -7.80 22.09
N TYR A 122 -8.92 -8.49 21.20
CA TYR A 122 -8.76 -9.95 21.27
C TYR A 122 -7.29 -10.40 21.29
N LYS A 123 -6.32 -9.49 21.24
CA LYS A 123 -4.88 -9.79 21.09
C LYS A 123 -4.56 -10.75 19.93
N GLN A 124 -5.45 -10.83 18.95
CA GLN A 124 -5.32 -11.70 17.79
C GLN A 124 -4.68 -10.92 16.63
N ARG A 125 -3.55 -11.41 16.14
CA ARG A 125 -2.98 -10.94 14.87
C ARG A 125 -3.56 -11.77 13.73
N VAL A 126 -3.97 -11.12 12.65
CA VAL A 126 -4.29 -11.81 11.39
C VAL A 126 -3.01 -11.82 10.56
N ALA A 127 -2.51 -13.00 10.24
CA ALA A 127 -1.27 -13.14 9.49
C ALA A 127 -1.43 -12.54 8.09
N VAL A 128 -0.39 -11.88 7.59
CA VAL A 128 -0.41 -11.29 6.26
C VAL A 128 -0.37 -12.43 5.22
N ILE A 129 -1.37 -12.47 4.32
CA ILE A 129 -1.42 -13.45 3.23
C ILE A 129 -0.66 -12.91 2.02
N TYR A 130 0.10 -13.78 1.36
CA TYR A 130 0.90 -13.45 0.16
C TYR A 130 0.11 -12.72 -0.94
N PRO A 131 -1.15 -13.08 -1.26
CA PRO A 131 -1.90 -12.40 -2.31
C PRO A 131 -2.16 -10.91 -2.01
N GLY A 132 -2.18 -10.51 -0.73
CA GLY A 132 -2.31 -9.10 -0.35
C GLY A 132 -1.09 -8.27 -0.76
N LYS A 133 0.12 -8.84 -0.64
CA LYS A 133 1.36 -8.19 -1.10
C LYS A 133 1.40 -8.06 -2.61
N VAL A 134 0.97 -9.11 -3.30
CA VAL A 134 0.88 -9.11 -4.76
C VAL A 134 -0.09 -8.02 -5.23
N ALA A 135 -1.27 -7.92 -4.60
CA ALA A 135 -2.23 -6.87 -4.90
C ALA A 135 -1.65 -5.46 -4.76
N THR A 136 -0.88 -5.19 -3.69
CA THR A 136 -0.22 -3.90 -3.50
C THR A 136 0.86 -3.64 -4.57
N THR A 137 1.66 -4.64 -4.94
CA THR A 137 2.65 -4.51 -6.01
C THR A 137 1.99 -4.16 -7.35
N PHE A 138 0.88 -4.83 -7.70
CA PHE A 138 0.10 -4.49 -8.90
C PHE A 138 -0.40 -3.05 -8.87
N LEU A 139 -0.86 -2.55 -7.72
CA LEU A 139 -1.28 -1.16 -7.57
C LEU A 139 -0.12 -0.18 -7.76
N PHE A 140 1.04 -0.42 -7.12
CA PHE A 140 2.22 0.45 -7.29
C PHE A 140 2.73 0.47 -8.74
N VAL A 141 2.77 -0.68 -9.41
CA VAL A 141 3.14 -0.76 -10.84
C VAL A 141 2.11 -0.03 -11.69
N GLY A 142 0.81 -0.19 -11.39
CA GLY A 142 -0.25 0.52 -12.08
C GLY A 142 -0.17 2.04 -11.91
N PHE A 143 0.11 2.52 -10.70
CA PHE A 143 0.30 3.95 -10.44
C PHE A 143 1.53 4.48 -11.15
N ALA A 144 2.65 3.78 -11.12
CA ALA A 144 3.85 4.16 -11.88
C ALA A 144 3.54 4.24 -13.40
N GLY A 145 2.80 3.28 -13.96
CA GLY A 145 2.38 3.33 -15.36
C GLY A 145 1.46 4.51 -15.67
N LEU A 146 0.50 4.81 -14.79
CA LEU A 146 -0.40 5.97 -14.94
C LEU A 146 0.34 7.31 -14.79
N LEU A 147 1.35 7.38 -13.92
CA LEU A 147 2.22 8.54 -13.77
C LEU A 147 3.05 8.75 -15.04
N LEU A 148 3.54 7.68 -15.65
CA LEU A 148 4.34 7.75 -16.88
C LEU A 148 3.51 8.23 -18.07
N ASN A 149 2.23 7.87 -18.09
CA ASN A 149 1.26 8.23 -19.12
C ASN A 149 1.67 7.85 -20.56
N MET A 150 2.66 6.97 -20.71
CA MET A 150 3.17 6.48 -22.00
C MET A 150 3.53 4.98 -21.90
N PRO A 151 3.32 4.18 -22.96
CA PRO A 151 2.50 4.46 -24.15
C PRO A 151 0.99 4.48 -23.83
N LEU A 152 0.23 5.27 -24.58
CA LEU A 152 -1.23 5.32 -24.53
C LEU A 152 -1.79 4.17 -25.37
N ILE A 153 -2.50 3.25 -24.73
CA ILE A 153 -3.16 2.13 -25.39
C ILE A 153 -4.60 2.55 -25.70
N GLY A 154 -5.07 2.28 -26.92
CA GLY A 154 -6.46 2.50 -27.31
C GLY A 154 -7.40 1.70 -26.40
N GLY A 155 -8.43 2.36 -25.89
CA GLY A 155 -9.41 1.70 -25.03
C GLY A 155 -10.26 0.69 -25.81
N LEU A 156 -10.82 -0.31 -25.11
CA LEU A 156 -11.56 -1.42 -25.71
C LEU A 156 -12.88 -0.99 -26.39
N GLY A 157 -13.42 0.19 -26.03
CA GLY A 157 -14.65 0.70 -26.61
C GLY A 157 -15.92 -0.08 -26.24
N TRP A 158 -15.87 -0.92 -25.20
CA TRP A 158 -17.02 -1.74 -24.76
C TRP A 158 -18.09 -0.92 -24.05
N VAL A 159 -17.71 0.19 -23.41
CA VAL A 159 -18.61 1.01 -22.61
C VAL A 159 -18.38 2.49 -22.89
N TYR A 160 -19.44 3.30 -22.99
CA TYR A 160 -19.33 4.75 -23.24
C TYR A 160 -19.12 5.58 -21.95
N VAL A 161 -18.86 4.94 -20.82
CA VAL A 161 -18.79 5.62 -19.54
C VAL A 161 -17.38 6.17 -19.26
N ALA A 162 -17.30 7.47 -18.92
CA ALA A 162 -16.03 8.14 -18.67
C ALA A 162 -15.34 7.67 -17.38
N TRP A 163 -16.11 7.21 -16.39
CA TRP A 163 -15.57 6.76 -15.10
C TRP A 163 -14.84 5.43 -15.16
N LEU A 164 -14.85 4.72 -16.30
CA LEU A 164 -14.23 3.42 -16.45
C LEU A 164 -13.17 3.44 -17.58
N PRO A 165 -12.03 4.11 -17.34
CA PRO A 165 -10.95 4.25 -18.33
C PRO A 165 -10.40 2.88 -18.76
N GLY A 166 -10.07 2.76 -20.05
CA GLY A 166 -9.54 1.54 -20.67
C GLY A 166 -10.60 0.61 -21.24
N PHE A 167 -11.77 0.51 -20.60
CA PHE A 167 -12.93 -0.15 -21.23
C PHE A 167 -13.76 0.82 -22.09
N ASN A 168 -13.62 2.12 -21.83
CA ASN A 168 -14.10 3.14 -22.73
C ASN A 168 -13.27 3.19 -24.03
N GLY A 169 -13.73 3.95 -25.03
CA GLY A 169 -13.00 4.12 -26.29
C GLY A 169 -11.83 5.10 -26.20
N VAL A 170 -11.58 5.69 -25.02
CA VAL A 170 -10.54 6.72 -24.84
C VAL A 170 -9.20 6.03 -24.61
N ALA A 171 -8.15 6.54 -25.25
CA ALA A 171 -6.80 6.04 -25.02
C ALA A 171 -6.37 6.29 -23.57
N CYS A 172 -5.84 5.25 -22.94
CA CYS A 172 -5.42 5.30 -21.54
C CYS A 172 -4.03 4.67 -21.38
N SER A 173 -3.31 5.06 -20.34
CA SER A 173 -2.04 4.39 -20.02
C SER A 173 -2.28 2.94 -19.59
N TRP A 174 -1.37 2.07 -19.99
CA TRP A 174 -1.33 0.63 -19.64
C TRP A 174 -1.41 0.38 -18.12
N GLY A 175 -1.00 1.35 -17.30
CA GLY A 175 -1.07 1.27 -15.85
C GLY A 175 -2.48 1.01 -15.31
N ILE A 176 -3.54 1.41 -16.04
CA ILE A 176 -4.92 1.21 -15.57
C ILE A 176 -5.28 -0.27 -15.40
N TRP A 177 -4.76 -1.15 -16.26
CA TRP A 177 -5.02 -2.58 -16.20
C TRP A 177 -4.40 -3.23 -14.96
N PHE A 178 -3.20 -2.77 -14.60
CA PHE A 178 -2.54 -3.16 -13.37
C PHE A 178 -3.29 -2.64 -12.14
N VAL A 179 -3.85 -1.43 -12.21
CA VAL A 179 -4.73 -0.91 -11.15
C VAL A 179 -5.97 -1.77 -10.98
N TYR A 180 -6.65 -2.17 -12.07
CA TYR A 180 -7.81 -3.06 -11.98
C TYR A 180 -7.47 -4.44 -11.43
N ALA A 181 -6.36 -5.05 -11.88
CA ALA A 181 -5.89 -6.32 -11.35
C ALA A 181 -5.56 -6.22 -9.85
N GLY A 182 -4.85 -5.15 -9.44
CA GLY A 182 -4.51 -4.88 -8.05
C GLY A 182 -5.72 -4.60 -7.17
N LEU A 183 -6.73 -3.89 -7.70
CA LEU A 183 -8.01 -3.67 -7.03
C LEU A 183 -8.77 -4.96 -6.82
N LEU A 184 -8.91 -5.80 -7.86
CA LEU A 184 -9.64 -7.06 -7.79
C LEU A 184 -9.00 -8.00 -6.76
N LEU A 185 -7.68 -8.20 -6.84
CA LEU A 185 -6.93 -8.98 -5.84
C LEU A 185 -7.03 -8.35 -4.44
N GLY A 186 -6.97 -7.03 -4.36
CA GLY A 186 -7.10 -6.26 -3.12
C GLY A 186 -8.46 -6.45 -2.45
N LEU A 187 -9.56 -6.45 -3.22
CA LEU A 187 -10.91 -6.67 -2.71
C LEU A 187 -11.12 -8.12 -2.28
N CYS A 188 -10.62 -9.09 -3.06
CA CYS A 188 -10.66 -10.51 -2.70
C CYS A 188 -9.93 -10.78 -1.38
N THR A 189 -8.71 -10.24 -1.23
CA THR A 189 -7.92 -10.38 0.00
C THR A 189 -8.57 -9.68 1.18
N THR A 190 -9.10 -8.48 0.99
CA THR A 190 -9.81 -7.74 2.05
C THR A 190 -11.03 -8.49 2.54
N THR A 191 -11.83 -9.04 1.63
CA THR A 191 -12.97 -9.89 1.98
C THR A 191 -12.53 -11.10 2.81
N TYR A 192 -11.44 -11.76 2.40
CA TYR A 192 -10.86 -12.85 3.18
C TYR A 192 -10.44 -12.40 4.59
N TYR A 193 -9.77 -11.25 4.72
CA TYR A 193 -9.34 -10.71 6.01
C TYR A 193 -10.52 -10.39 6.93
N VAL A 194 -11.56 -9.75 6.40
CA VAL A 194 -12.78 -9.42 7.15
C VAL A 194 -13.45 -10.71 7.65
N LEU A 195 -13.59 -11.72 6.80
CA LEU A 195 -14.16 -13.02 7.17
C LEU A 195 -13.31 -13.77 8.19
N ALA A 196 -11.98 -13.81 8.00
CA ALA A 196 -11.05 -14.45 8.93
C ALA A 196 -11.05 -13.75 10.29
N GLY A 197 -11.07 -12.41 10.29
CA GLY A 197 -11.18 -11.59 11.49
C GLY A 197 -12.50 -11.82 12.23
N TYR A 198 -13.61 -11.86 11.50
CA TYR A 198 -14.93 -12.14 12.06
C TYR A 198 -15.02 -13.54 12.69
N ARG A 199 -14.47 -14.57 12.02
CA ARG A 199 -14.40 -15.94 12.57
C ARG A 199 -13.56 -16.02 13.85
N LYS A 200 -12.42 -15.33 13.90
CA LYS A 200 -11.60 -15.24 15.13
C LYS A 200 -12.35 -14.51 16.26
N MET A 201 -13.03 -13.42 15.94
CA MET A 201 -13.85 -12.66 16.89
C MET A 201 -14.96 -13.53 17.49
N GLN A 202 -15.68 -14.30 16.68
CA GLN A 202 -16.72 -15.20 17.19
C GLN A 202 -16.15 -16.31 18.07
N LYS A 203 -15.00 -16.90 17.71
CA LYS A 203 -14.34 -17.91 18.55
C LYS A 203 -13.91 -17.33 19.90
N ALA A 204 -13.35 -16.11 19.92
CA ALA A 204 -12.93 -15.45 21.14
C ALA A 204 -14.14 -15.11 22.04
N LYS A 205 -15.22 -14.56 21.48
CA LYS A 205 -16.48 -14.33 22.23
C LYS A 205 -17.05 -15.61 22.84
N ARG A 206 -16.97 -16.74 22.12
CA ARG A 206 -17.40 -18.07 22.63
C ARG A 206 -16.52 -18.61 23.76
N LEU A 207 -15.23 -18.25 23.80
CA LEU A 207 -14.32 -18.62 24.88
C LEU A 207 -14.50 -17.73 26.11
N GLU A 208 -14.72 -16.43 25.92
CA GLU A 208 -15.12 -15.49 27.00
C GLU A 208 -16.43 -15.96 27.65
N ALA A 209 -17.44 -16.31 26.87
CA ALA A 209 -18.73 -16.82 27.38
C ALA A 209 -18.63 -18.16 28.13
N LYS A 210 -17.53 -18.91 27.96
CA LYS A 210 -17.27 -20.17 28.66
C LYS A 210 -16.34 -20.02 29.87
N GLY A 211 -15.94 -18.79 30.23
CA GLY A 211 -15.08 -18.52 31.38
C GLY A 211 -13.66 -19.09 31.28
N ARG A 212 -13.12 -19.27 30.07
CA ARG A 212 -11.81 -19.91 29.82
C ARG A 212 -10.70 -18.93 29.41
N LEU A 213 -10.83 -17.66 29.78
CA LEU A 213 -9.86 -16.59 29.50
C LEU A 213 -9.41 -15.93 30.79
#